data_AF-A0A934YJ26-F1
#
_entry.id   AF-A0A934YJ26-F1
#
_cell.length_a   1.000
_cell.length_b   1.000
_cell.length_c   1.000
_cell.angle_alpha   90.00
_cell.angle_beta   90.00
_cell.angle_gamma   90.00
#
_symmetry.space_group_name_H-M   'P 1'
#
loop_
_entity.id
_entity.type
_entity.pdbx_description
1 polymer ?
#
loop_
_entity_poly.entity_id
_entity_poly.type
_entity_poly.pdbx_seq_one_letter_code
_entity_poly.pdbx_strand_id
1 'polypeptide(L)'
;MSRLSAVSISPSAPRYKRSFKNYIVDSRFQLRYTGYIIAIALVISAVLGAFLVRTSQKVVAQGQQVVAESKKVSDILAVQISKDPIYGSDPELAKAFTAESTTAANGVVARQEALAAEQRTMMRALVGGLGLMVVLIGLLGIYFTHKVAGPVYKMKLLLTAVGNGKLNFQSKLRKGDELQDFFETFATMVEKLKARQAREVAALDAGIEAARGSGASAESIAKIAGVRDEMKASLEG
;
A
#
# COMPACT_ATOMS: atom_id res chain seq x y z
N MET A 1 35.25 57.53 -29.91
CA MET A 1 35.64 56.11 -29.81
C MET A 1 35.25 55.60 -28.42
N SER A 2 34.03 55.12 -28.26
CA SER A 2 33.49 54.62 -26.99
C SER A 2 33.71 53.11 -26.92
N ARG A 3 34.48 52.63 -25.94
CA ARG A 3 34.71 51.19 -25.72
C ARG A 3 33.50 50.61 -24.98
N LEU A 4 32.83 49.66 -25.63
CA LEU A 4 31.75 48.87 -25.04
C LEU A 4 32.36 47.85 -24.06
N SER A 5 31.95 47.92 -22.79
CA SER A 5 32.27 46.94 -21.76
C SER A 5 31.51 45.64 -22.02
N ALA A 6 32.24 44.55 -22.26
CA ALA A 6 31.66 43.22 -22.40
C ALA A 6 31.19 42.69 -21.04
N VAL A 7 29.89 42.37 -20.95
CA VAL A 7 29.28 41.68 -19.81
C VAL A 7 29.70 40.21 -19.85
N SER A 8 30.42 39.75 -18.81
CA SER A 8 30.77 38.35 -18.62
C SER A 8 29.59 37.56 -18.04
N ILE A 9 29.03 36.65 -18.84
CA ILE A 9 27.97 35.74 -18.39
C ILE A 9 28.65 34.53 -17.74
N SER A 10 28.51 34.37 -16.42
CA SER A 10 28.99 33.18 -15.70
C SER A 10 28.23 31.92 -16.16
N PRO A 11 28.90 30.77 -16.35
CA PRO A 11 28.23 29.53 -16.74
C PRO A 11 27.38 29.02 -15.57
N SER A 12 26.13 28.65 -15.86
CA SER A 12 25.20 28.08 -14.90
C SER A 12 25.69 26.71 -14.40
N ALA A 13 25.64 26.50 -13.09
CA ALA A 13 26.08 25.27 -12.45
C ALA A 13 25.29 24.03 -12.97
N PRO A 14 25.93 22.86 -13.13
CA PRO A 14 25.30 21.69 -13.71
C PRO A 14 24.16 21.17 -12.82
N ARG A 15 22.98 21.02 -13.41
CA ARG A 15 21.76 20.53 -12.77
C ARG A 15 21.87 19.02 -12.53
N TYR A 16 22.24 18.61 -11.32
CA TYR A 16 22.36 17.20 -10.94
C TYR A 16 21.01 16.47 -11.09
N LYS A 17 20.86 15.68 -12.16
CA LYS A 17 19.71 14.79 -12.35
C LYS A 17 19.81 13.64 -11.34
N ARG A 18 19.03 13.73 -10.26
CA ARG A 18 18.91 12.63 -9.28
C ARG A 18 18.36 11.39 -10.00
N SER A 19 19.17 10.35 -10.10
CA SER A 19 18.76 9.09 -10.72
C SER A 19 17.77 8.36 -9.81
N PHE A 20 16.76 7.72 -10.41
CA PHE A 20 15.76 6.90 -9.71
C PHE A 20 16.37 5.73 -8.92
N LYS A 21 17.64 5.39 -9.16
CA LYS A 21 18.38 4.36 -8.42
C LYS A 21 18.64 4.74 -6.96
N ASN A 22 18.61 6.02 -6.61
CA ASN A 22 18.77 6.48 -5.22
C ASN A 22 17.45 6.46 -4.42
N TYR A 23 16.36 5.92 -4.99
CA TYR A 23 15.05 5.80 -4.35
C TYR A 23 14.90 4.50 -3.54
N ILE A 24 15.89 3.62 -3.61
CA ILE A 24 15.86 2.28 -3.01
C ILE A 24 16.98 2.19 -1.98
N VAL A 25 16.77 2.81 -0.82
CA VAL A 25 17.70 2.65 0.32
C VAL A 25 17.31 1.43 1.16
N ASP A 26 16.04 0.99 1.16
CA ASP A 26 15.64 -0.22 1.88
C ASP A 26 14.42 -0.96 1.26
N SER A 27 14.63 -1.67 0.14
CA SER A 27 13.61 -2.53 -0.47
C SER A 27 13.11 -3.64 0.45
N ARG A 28 13.92 -4.07 1.43
CA ARG A 28 13.59 -5.22 2.28
C ARG A 28 12.46 -4.89 3.24
N PHE A 29 12.45 -3.69 3.82
CA PHE A 29 11.34 -3.24 4.66
C PHE A 29 10.06 -3.11 3.82
N GLN A 30 10.17 -2.49 2.65
CA GLN A 30 9.03 -2.25 1.77
C GLN A 30 8.34 -3.54 1.30
N LEU A 31 9.13 -4.51 0.84
CA LEU A 31 8.60 -5.80 0.36
C LEU A 31 7.97 -6.62 1.48
N ARG A 32 8.47 -6.56 2.73
CA ARG A 32 7.89 -7.30 3.84
C ARG A 32 6.45 -6.87 4.12
N TYR A 33 6.23 -5.57 4.34
CA TYR A 33 4.90 -5.06 4.67
C TYR A 33 3.96 -5.04 3.46
N THR A 34 4.46 -4.67 2.28
CA THR A 34 3.67 -4.77 1.04
C THR A 34 3.29 -6.23 0.77
N GLY A 35 4.20 -7.16 1.00
CA GLY A 35 3.95 -8.60 0.88
C GLY A 35 2.86 -9.07 1.84
N TYR A 36 2.86 -8.63 3.10
CA TYR A 36 1.79 -8.92 4.05
C TYR A 36 0.43 -8.35 3.59
N ILE A 37 0.40 -7.11 3.10
CA ILE A 37 -0.83 -6.49 2.57
C ILE A 37 -1.38 -7.29 1.38
N ILE A 38 -0.52 -7.65 0.43
CA ILE A 38 -0.91 -8.46 -0.74
C ILE A 38 -1.37 -9.85 -0.30
N ALA A 39 -0.69 -10.49 0.65
CA ALA A 39 -1.08 -11.80 1.15
C ALA A 39 -2.48 -11.77 1.77
N ILE A 40 -2.77 -10.78 2.62
CA ILE A 40 -4.10 -10.60 3.20
C ILE A 40 -5.14 -10.34 2.11
N ALA A 41 -4.84 -9.47 1.14
CA ALA A 41 -5.73 -9.17 0.02
C ALA A 41 -6.02 -10.42 -0.83
N LEU A 42 -5.02 -11.28 -1.05
CA LEU A 42 -5.17 -12.56 -1.75
C LEU A 42 -6.00 -13.56 -0.97
N VAL A 43 -5.84 -13.63 0.36
CA VAL A 43 -6.68 -14.50 1.21
C VAL A 43 -8.13 -14.05 1.16
N ILE A 44 -8.40 -12.76 1.34
CA ILE A 44 -9.76 -12.20 1.25
C ILE A 44 -10.35 -12.47 -0.15
N SER A 45 -9.55 -12.22 -1.18
CA SER A 45 -9.93 -12.48 -2.58
C SER A 45 -10.25 -13.97 -2.82
N ALA A 46 -9.45 -14.89 -2.28
CA ALA A 46 -9.69 -16.32 -2.41
C ALA A 46 -10.97 -16.76 -1.69
N VAL A 47 -11.24 -16.23 -0.49
CA VAL A 47 -12.47 -16.53 0.28
C VAL A 47 -13.70 -16.02 -0.47
N LEU A 48 -13.68 -14.76 -0.91
CA LEU A 48 -14.77 -14.16 -1.68
C LEU A 48 -14.96 -14.86 -3.03
N GLY A 49 -13.87 -15.20 -3.72
CA GLY A 49 -13.90 -15.94 -4.97
C GLY A 49 -14.52 -17.34 -4.81
N ALA A 50 -14.13 -18.08 -3.76
CA ALA A 50 -14.72 -19.38 -3.45
C ALA A 50 -16.21 -19.26 -3.12
N PHE A 51 -16.61 -18.22 -2.37
CA PHE A 51 -18.01 -17.94 -2.06
C PHE A 51 -18.83 -17.63 -3.33
N LEU A 52 -18.29 -16.80 -4.23
CA LEU A 52 -18.93 -16.48 -5.51
C LEU A 52 -19.12 -17.70 -6.39
N VAL A 53 -18.09 -18.55 -6.53
CA VAL A 53 -18.17 -19.79 -7.33
C VAL A 53 -19.20 -20.74 -6.75
N ARG A 54 -19.20 -20.96 -5.43
CA ARG A 54 -20.20 -21.83 -4.77
C ARG A 54 -21.63 -21.32 -4.95
N THR A 55 -21.82 -20.00 -4.88
CA THR A 55 -23.14 -19.38 -5.07
C THR A 55 -23.58 -19.49 -6.53
N SER A 56 -22.69 -19.20 -7.49
CA SER A 56 -22.97 -19.33 -8.92
C SER A 56 -23.34 -20.77 -9.30
N GLN A 57 -22.61 -21.78 -8.79
CA GLN A 57 -22.93 -23.19 -9.02
C GLN A 57 -24.34 -23.55 -8.55
N LYS A 58 -24.77 -23.05 -7.38
CA LYS A 58 -26.13 -23.29 -6.87
C LYS A 58 -27.19 -22.67 -7.77
N VAL A 59 -26.99 -21.45 -8.24
CA VAL A 59 -27.98 -20.78 -9.10
C VAL A 59 -28.07 -21.45 -10.47
N VAL A 60 -26.94 -21.84 -11.07
CA VAL A 60 -26.94 -22.58 -12.34
C VAL A 60 -27.62 -23.94 -12.18
N ALA A 61 -27.37 -24.66 -11.08
CA ALA A 61 -28.02 -25.94 -10.81
C ALA A 61 -29.55 -25.80 -10.65
N GLN A 62 -30.01 -24.76 -9.94
CA GLN A 62 -31.44 -24.44 -9.83
C GLN A 62 -32.05 -24.11 -11.19
N GLY A 63 -31.35 -23.33 -12.03
CA GLY A 63 -31.80 -23.02 -13.39
C GLY A 63 -32.00 -24.27 -14.25
N GLN A 64 -31.06 -25.24 -14.17
CA GLN A 64 -31.18 -26.52 -14.85
C GLN A 64 -32.38 -27.35 -14.35
N GLN A 65 -32.67 -27.32 -13.05
CA GLN A 65 -33.86 -27.98 -12.51
C GLN A 65 -35.15 -27.37 -13.06
N VAL A 66 -35.24 -26.04 -13.15
CA VAL A 66 -36.41 -25.35 -13.74
C VAL A 66 -36.60 -25.75 -15.20
N VAL A 67 -35.52 -25.87 -15.98
CA VAL A 67 -35.61 -26.38 -17.36
C VAL A 67 -36.12 -27.83 -17.39
N ALA A 68 -35.59 -28.69 -16.52
CA ALA A 68 -35.97 -30.10 -16.46
C ALA A 68 -37.43 -30.29 -16.04
N GLU A 69 -37.92 -29.52 -15.06
CA GLU A 69 -39.32 -29.52 -14.64
C GLU A 69 -40.24 -28.99 -15.74
N SER A 70 -39.86 -27.90 -16.41
CA SER A 70 -40.62 -27.37 -17.53
C SER A 70 -40.77 -28.38 -18.67
N LYS A 71 -39.71 -29.13 -19.01
CA LYS A 71 -39.79 -30.22 -20.00
C LYS A 71 -40.73 -31.33 -19.56
N LYS A 72 -40.62 -31.81 -18.31
CA LYS A 72 -41.52 -32.86 -17.78
C LYS A 72 -42.98 -32.43 -17.82
N VAL A 73 -43.28 -31.20 -17.41
CA VAL A 73 -44.65 -30.66 -17.44
C VAL A 73 -45.15 -30.59 -18.89
N SER A 74 -44.31 -30.12 -19.82
CA SER A 74 -44.62 -30.10 -21.26
C SER A 74 -44.94 -31.50 -21.81
N ASP A 75 -44.10 -32.49 -21.49
CA ASP A 75 -44.27 -33.88 -21.96
C ASP A 75 -45.53 -34.53 -21.38
N ILE A 76 -45.81 -34.33 -20.09
CA ILE A 76 -47.01 -34.87 -19.44
C ILE A 76 -48.27 -34.26 -20.06
N LEU A 77 -48.30 -32.95 -20.25
CA LEU A 77 -49.44 -32.26 -20.86
C LEU A 77 -49.68 -32.74 -22.31
N ALA A 78 -48.62 -32.92 -23.09
CA ALA A 78 -48.71 -33.45 -24.45
C ALA A 78 -49.28 -34.89 -24.47
N VAL A 79 -48.84 -35.76 -23.56
CA VAL A 79 -49.34 -37.14 -23.44
C VAL A 79 -50.79 -37.19 -22.96
N GLN A 80 -51.18 -36.32 -22.01
CA GLN A 80 -52.55 -36.27 -21.48
C GLN A 80 -53.55 -35.85 -22.55
N ILE A 81 -53.23 -34.83 -23.34
CA ILE A 81 -54.11 -34.34 -24.42
C ILE A 81 -54.23 -35.36 -25.55
N SER A 82 -53.14 -36.03 -25.90
CA SER A 82 -53.17 -37.11 -26.89
C SER A 82 -54.07 -38.30 -26.47
N LYS A 83 -54.31 -38.49 -25.17
CA LYS A 83 -55.13 -39.59 -24.63
C LYS A 83 -56.55 -39.15 -24.27
N ASP A 84 -56.90 -37.89 -24.46
CA ASP A 84 -58.21 -37.37 -24.11
C ASP A 84 -59.29 -37.91 -25.08
N PRO A 85 -60.39 -38.51 -24.60
CA PRO A 85 -61.44 -39.10 -25.45
C PRO A 85 -62.28 -38.06 -26.22
N ILE A 86 -62.22 -36.77 -25.85
CA ILE A 86 -62.94 -35.68 -26.51
C ILE A 86 -62.01 -34.94 -27.51
N TYR A 87 -60.74 -34.76 -27.15
CA TYR A 87 -59.81 -33.89 -27.89
C TYR A 87 -58.68 -34.64 -28.63
N GLY A 88 -58.38 -35.90 -28.26
CA GLY A 88 -57.24 -36.66 -28.82
C GLY A 88 -57.43 -37.14 -30.25
N SER A 89 -58.66 -37.10 -30.79
CA SER A 89 -58.99 -37.47 -32.16
C SER A 89 -58.92 -36.31 -33.17
N ASP A 90 -58.70 -35.07 -32.71
CA ASP A 90 -58.54 -33.90 -33.57
C ASP A 90 -57.05 -33.63 -33.88
N PRO A 91 -56.59 -33.92 -35.11
CA PRO A 91 -55.19 -33.74 -35.49
C PRO A 91 -54.75 -32.26 -35.55
N GLU A 92 -55.66 -31.31 -35.76
CA GLU A 92 -55.30 -29.88 -35.77
C GLU A 92 -55.06 -29.36 -34.36
N LEU A 93 -55.90 -29.75 -33.40
CA LEU A 93 -55.76 -29.36 -32.00
C LEU A 93 -54.50 -29.95 -31.35
N ALA A 94 -54.20 -31.24 -31.62
CA ALA A 94 -52.97 -31.88 -31.14
C ALA A 94 -51.72 -31.18 -31.69
N LYS A 95 -51.75 -30.75 -32.96
CA LYS A 95 -50.66 -29.99 -33.58
C LYS A 95 -50.52 -28.59 -32.99
N ALA A 96 -51.62 -27.88 -32.75
CA ALA A 96 -51.61 -26.56 -32.14
C ALA A 96 -51.06 -26.60 -30.70
N PHE A 97 -51.50 -27.57 -29.90
CA PHE A 97 -51.05 -27.71 -28.51
C PHE A 97 -49.58 -28.13 -28.40
N THR A 98 -49.14 -29.10 -29.20
CA THR A 98 -47.72 -29.50 -29.23
C THR A 98 -46.82 -28.35 -29.68
N ALA A 99 -47.27 -27.52 -30.62
CA ALA A 99 -46.56 -26.31 -31.03
C ALA A 99 -46.46 -25.28 -29.90
N GLU A 100 -47.55 -25.00 -29.18
CA GLU A 100 -47.57 -24.03 -28.08
C GLU A 100 -46.74 -24.49 -26.87
N SER A 101 -46.89 -25.75 -26.45
CA SER A 101 -46.10 -26.35 -25.36
C SER A 101 -44.61 -26.39 -25.68
N THR A 102 -44.24 -26.76 -26.91
CA THR A 102 -42.84 -26.72 -27.38
C THR A 102 -42.30 -25.29 -27.38
N THR A 103 -43.10 -24.32 -27.81
CA THR A 103 -42.73 -22.89 -27.79
C THR A 103 -42.52 -22.40 -26.37
N ALA A 104 -43.39 -22.76 -25.44
CA ALA A 104 -43.27 -22.43 -24.02
C ALA A 104 -42.01 -23.05 -23.39
N ALA A 105 -41.77 -24.34 -23.63
CA ALA A 105 -40.58 -25.06 -23.14
C ALA A 105 -39.29 -24.45 -23.70
N ASN A 106 -39.25 -24.14 -25.01
CA ASN A 106 -38.12 -23.46 -25.64
C ASN A 106 -37.91 -22.05 -25.09
N GLY A 107 -38.99 -21.34 -24.76
CA GLY A 107 -38.93 -20.03 -24.10
C GLY A 107 -38.29 -20.09 -22.70
N VAL A 108 -38.58 -21.14 -21.92
CA VAL A 108 -37.93 -21.37 -20.61
C VAL A 108 -36.45 -21.68 -20.79
N VAL A 109 -36.08 -22.52 -21.76
CA VAL A 109 -34.68 -22.83 -22.09
C VAL A 109 -33.92 -21.55 -22.47
N ALA A 110 -34.45 -20.77 -23.39
CA ALA A 110 -33.82 -19.52 -23.85
C ALA A 110 -33.61 -18.51 -22.71
N ARG A 111 -34.60 -18.37 -21.81
CA ARG A 111 -34.47 -17.52 -20.61
C ARG A 111 -33.37 -18.03 -19.68
N GLN A 112 -33.28 -19.33 -19.45
CA GLN A 112 -32.26 -19.93 -18.57
C GLN A 112 -30.84 -19.81 -19.16
N GLU A 113 -30.70 -19.96 -20.48
CA GLU A 113 -29.43 -19.71 -21.17
C GLU A 113 -29.00 -18.24 -21.11
N ALA A 114 -29.94 -17.31 -21.28
CA ALA A 114 -29.69 -15.87 -21.14
C ALA A 114 -29.24 -15.51 -19.72
N LEU A 115 -29.92 -16.02 -18.69
CA LEU A 115 -29.54 -15.84 -17.28
C LEU A 115 -28.14 -16.42 -17.00
N ALA A 116 -27.82 -17.60 -17.55
CA ALA A 116 -26.48 -18.19 -17.40
C ALA A 116 -25.38 -17.40 -18.14
N ALA A 117 -25.71 -16.78 -19.28
CA ALA A 117 -24.80 -15.89 -20.00
C ALA A 117 -24.56 -14.58 -19.23
N GLU A 118 -25.60 -13.99 -18.68
CA GLU A 118 -25.53 -12.80 -17.82
C GLU A 118 -24.70 -13.09 -16.56
N GLN A 119 -24.95 -14.22 -15.90
CA GLN A 119 -24.15 -14.66 -14.75
C GLN A 119 -22.67 -14.84 -15.08
N ARG A 120 -22.35 -15.42 -16.25
CA ARG A 120 -20.94 -15.56 -16.68
C ARG A 120 -20.28 -14.20 -16.89
N THR A 121 -21.01 -13.24 -17.47
CA THR A 121 -20.52 -11.87 -17.66
C THR A 121 -20.29 -11.18 -16.32
N MET A 122 -21.27 -11.26 -15.41
CA MET A 122 -21.16 -10.74 -14.05
C MET A 122 -19.97 -11.37 -13.30
N MET A 123 -19.78 -12.69 -13.40
CA MET A 123 -18.65 -13.39 -12.76
C MET A 123 -17.30 -12.93 -13.32
N ARG A 124 -17.17 -12.76 -14.64
CA ARG A 124 -15.96 -12.21 -15.26
C ARG A 124 -15.68 -10.79 -14.77
N ALA A 125 -16.71 -9.95 -14.68
CA ALA A 125 -16.59 -8.60 -14.15
C ALA A 125 -16.17 -8.58 -12.67
N LEU A 126 -16.77 -9.45 -11.84
CA LEU A 126 -16.44 -9.57 -10.41
C LEU A 126 -15.01 -10.09 -10.19
N VAL A 127 -14.61 -11.16 -10.88
CA VAL A 127 -13.25 -11.71 -10.77
C VAL A 127 -12.22 -10.70 -11.30
N GLY A 128 -12.50 -10.05 -12.43
CA GLY A 128 -11.65 -9.00 -12.98
C GLY A 128 -11.53 -7.80 -12.04
N GLY A 129 -12.64 -7.35 -11.46
CA GLY A 129 -12.68 -6.26 -10.49
C GLY A 129 -11.93 -6.59 -9.20
N LEU A 130 -12.09 -7.81 -8.69
CA LEU A 130 -11.37 -8.30 -7.51
C LEU A 130 -9.86 -8.38 -7.76
N GLY A 131 -9.46 -8.90 -8.92
CA GLY A 131 -8.05 -8.92 -9.35
C GLY A 131 -7.46 -7.52 -9.47
N LEU A 132 -8.20 -6.60 -10.13
CA LEU A 132 -7.79 -5.20 -10.23
C LEU A 132 -7.65 -4.55 -8.85
N MET A 133 -8.58 -4.80 -7.94
CA MET A 133 -8.53 -4.27 -6.57
C MET A 133 -7.28 -4.75 -5.83
N VAL A 134 -6.91 -6.03 -5.93
CA VAL A 134 -5.67 -6.55 -5.33
C VAL A 134 -4.44 -5.83 -5.89
N VAL A 135 -4.39 -5.61 -7.21
CA VAL A 135 -3.30 -4.87 -7.85
C VAL A 135 -3.25 -3.42 -7.34
N LEU A 136 -4.38 -2.73 -7.29
CA LEU A 136 -4.46 -1.34 -6.80
C LEU A 136 -4.03 -1.23 -5.33
N ILE A 137 -4.47 -2.15 -4.48
CA ILE A 137 -4.05 -2.22 -3.07
C ILE A 137 -2.54 -2.45 -2.98
N GLY A 138 -1.98 -3.34 -3.81
CA GLY A 138 -0.53 -3.57 -3.88
C GLY A 138 0.24 -2.30 -4.26
N LEU A 139 -0.19 -1.62 -5.32
CA LEU A 139 0.41 -0.35 -5.76
C LEU A 139 0.32 0.75 -4.69
N LEU A 140 -0.83 0.87 -4.03
CA LEU A 140 -1.04 1.80 -2.94
C LEU A 140 -0.17 1.48 -1.72
N GLY A 141 -0.04 0.19 -1.38
CA GLY A 141 0.85 -0.28 -0.32
C GLY A 141 2.31 0.08 -0.59
N ILE A 142 2.77 -0.10 -1.84
CA ILE A 142 4.11 0.32 -2.28
C ILE A 142 4.28 1.83 -2.11
N TYR A 143 3.29 2.62 -2.56
CA TYR A 143 3.33 4.08 -2.46
C TYR A 143 3.47 4.57 -1.00
N PHE A 144 2.60 4.08 -0.10
CA PHE A 144 2.65 4.46 1.31
C PHE A 144 3.92 3.97 1.99
N THR A 145 4.32 2.71 1.75
CA THR A 145 5.49 2.16 2.41
C THR A 145 6.77 2.89 2.01
N HIS A 146 6.85 3.43 0.79
CA HIS A 146 7.97 4.27 0.38
C HIS A 146 8.07 5.56 1.21
N LYS A 147 6.94 6.21 1.53
CA LYS A 147 6.93 7.45 2.34
C LYS A 147 7.35 7.24 3.79
N VAL A 148 7.36 6.00 4.27
CA VAL A 148 7.74 5.65 5.65
C VAL A 148 9.14 5.05 5.72
N ALA A 149 9.47 4.10 4.83
CA ALA A 149 10.70 3.32 4.91
C ALA A 149 11.98 4.16 4.81
N GLY A 150 12.03 5.10 3.86
CA GLY A 150 13.19 5.98 3.68
C GLY A 150 13.47 6.86 4.91
N PRO A 151 12.45 7.58 5.42
CA PRO A 151 12.58 8.38 6.63
C PRO A 151 12.96 7.56 7.86
N VAL A 152 12.39 6.36 8.05
CA VAL A 152 12.75 5.45 9.16
C VAL A 152 14.24 5.11 9.11
N TYR A 153 14.77 4.74 7.94
CA TYR A 153 16.19 4.43 7.79
C TYR A 153 17.08 5.62 8.17
N LYS A 154 16.72 6.81 7.68
CA LYS A 154 17.44 8.05 8.02
C LYS A 154 17.36 8.37 9.51
N MET A 155 16.21 8.18 10.15
CA MET A 155 16.06 8.36 11.58
C MET A 155 16.96 7.40 12.37
N LYS A 156 17.06 6.13 11.97
CA LYS A 156 17.98 5.17 12.60
C LYS A 156 19.43 5.65 12.55
N LEU A 157 19.86 6.20 11.41
CA LEU A 157 21.21 6.74 11.26
C LEU A 157 21.46 7.96 12.18
N LEU A 158 20.49 8.89 12.23
CA LEU A 158 20.58 10.07 13.09
C LEU A 158 20.57 9.71 14.59
N LEU A 159 19.69 8.80 15.00
CA LEU A 159 19.64 8.29 16.37
C LEU A 159 20.96 7.62 16.77
N THR A 160 21.56 6.84 15.87
CA THR A 160 22.86 6.21 16.11
C THR A 160 23.99 7.24 16.21
N ALA A 161 23.96 8.28 15.37
CA ALA A 161 24.95 9.37 15.43
C ALA A 161 24.88 10.12 16.77
N VAL A 162 23.68 10.46 17.24
CA VAL A 162 23.45 11.09 18.54
C VAL A 162 23.84 10.16 19.69
N GLY A 163 23.51 8.87 19.60
CA GLY A 163 23.93 7.86 20.58
C GLY A 163 25.45 7.71 20.69
N ASN A 164 26.18 8.01 19.62
CA ASN A 164 27.65 8.05 19.59
C ASN A 164 28.23 9.43 19.95
N GLY A 165 27.43 10.34 20.51
CA GLY A 165 27.88 11.66 20.97
C GLY A 165 27.99 12.74 19.89
N LYS A 166 27.56 12.49 18.65
CA LYS A 166 27.55 13.50 17.58
C LYS A 166 26.26 14.31 17.64
N LEU A 167 26.33 15.52 18.20
CA LEU A 167 25.16 16.39 18.37
C LEU A 167 24.99 17.43 17.26
N ASN A 168 25.95 17.53 16.33
CA ASN A 168 25.86 18.45 15.21
C ASN A 168 25.31 17.73 13.97
N PHE A 169 24.08 18.06 13.56
CA PHE A 169 23.57 17.62 12.27
C PHE A 169 22.71 18.70 11.58
N GLN A 170 23.09 19.07 10.36
CA GLN A 170 22.29 19.96 9.50
C GLN A 170 21.34 19.17 8.58
N SER A 171 20.75 18.09 9.10
CA SER A 171 19.87 17.24 8.29
C SER A 171 18.42 17.70 8.39
N LYS A 172 17.65 17.52 7.31
CA LYS A 172 16.18 17.61 7.32
C LYS A 172 15.60 16.37 6.64
N LEU A 173 14.44 15.91 7.10
CA LEU A 173 13.65 14.93 6.35
C LEU A 173 13.05 15.56 5.08
N ARG A 174 12.63 14.74 4.10
CA ARG A 174 12.11 15.24 2.82
C ARG A 174 10.69 15.76 3.04
N LYS A 175 10.34 16.85 2.35
CA LYS A 175 8.97 17.38 2.36
C LYS A 175 8.00 16.30 1.86
N GLY A 176 6.99 15.97 2.66
CA GLY A 176 5.93 15.00 2.35
C GLY A 176 6.16 13.58 2.87
N ASP A 177 7.22 13.37 3.66
CA ASP A 177 7.45 12.17 4.46
C ASP A 177 6.53 12.14 5.69
N GLU A 178 6.13 10.95 6.16
CA GLU A 178 5.22 10.82 7.31
C GLU A 178 5.90 11.11 8.66
N LEU A 179 7.23 10.96 8.74
CA LEU A 179 8.00 11.11 9.99
C LEU A 179 8.47 12.55 10.27
N GLN A 180 7.87 13.55 9.63
CA GLN A 180 8.28 14.96 9.78
C GLN A 180 8.14 15.46 11.23
N ASP A 181 6.97 15.25 11.85
CA ASP A 181 6.70 15.67 13.23
C ASP A 181 7.62 14.95 14.24
N PHE A 182 7.84 13.64 14.01
CA PHE A 182 8.82 12.87 14.79
C PHE A 182 10.22 13.45 14.67
N PHE A 183 10.65 13.83 13.47
CA PHE A 183 11.95 14.46 13.25
C PHE A 183 12.06 15.83 13.92
N GLU A 184 11.01 16.65 13.89
CA GLU A 184 11.01 17.96 14.56
C GLU A 184 11.12 17.82 16.08
N THR A 185 10.40 16.86 16.66
CA THR A 185 10.50 16.50 18.08
C THR A 185 11.91 16.00 18.42
N PHE A 186 12.46 15.10 17.60
CA PHE A 186 13.84 14.62 17.75
C PHE A 186 14.88 15.74 17.63
N ALA A 187 14.75 16.64 16.65
CA ALA A 187 15.64 17.77 16.47
C ALA A 187 15.62 18.69 17.71
N THR A 188 14.43 18.98 18.23
CA THR A 188 14.27 19.75 19.46
C THR A 188 14.94 19.08 20.67
N MET A 189 14.85 17.74 20.77
CA MET A 189 15.55 16.99 21.82
C MET A 189 17.07 17.16 21.70
N VAL A 190 17.63 17.04 20.50
CA VAL A 190 19.08 17.18 20.29
C VAL A 190 19.54 18.61 20.56
N GLU A 191 18.79 19.63 20.15
CA GLU A 191 19.10 21.01 20.49
C GLU A 191 19.15 21.23 22.01
N LYS A 192 18.24 20.62 22.76
CA LYS A 192 18.28 20.65 24.24
C LYS A 192 19.49 19.93 24.82
N LEU A 193 19.89 18.79 24.25
CA LEU A 193 21.12 18.07 24.65
C LEU A 193 22.37 18.92 24.37
N LYS A 194 22.45 19.52 23.18
CA LYS A 194 23.54 20.41 22.77
C LYS A 194 23.65 21.62 23.71
N ALA A 195 22.52 22.26 24.00
CA ALA A 195 22.48 23.39 24.93
C ALA A 195 22.87 23.00 26.36
N ARG A 196 22.49 21.80 26.82
CA ARG A 196 22.90 21.28 28.14
C ARG A 196 24.41 21.05 28.20
N GLN A 197 24.95 20.35 27.22
CA GLN A 197 26.37 20.04 27.17
C GLN A 197 27.24 21.30 27.02
N ALA A 198 26.77 22.32 26.28
CA ALA A 198 27.43 23.61 26.22
C ALA A 198 27.50 24.31 27.61
N ARG A 199 26.44 24.21 28.42
CA ARG A 199 26.44 24.72 29.81
C ARG A 199 27.41 23.93 30.70
N GLU A 200 27.46 22.61 30.55
CA GLU A 200 28.37 21.76 31.32
C GLU A 200 29.84 22.05 30.97
N VAL A 201 30.17 22.24 29.68
CA VAL A 201 31.51 22.67 29.24
C VAL A 201 31.88 24.04 29.83
N ALA A 202 30.96 25.02 29.79
CA ALA A 202 31.21 26.34 30.37
C ALA A 202 31.42 26.29 31.90
N ALA A 203 30.70 25.41 32.60
CA ALA A 203 30.89 25.19 34.03
C ALA A 203 32.24 24.53 34.34
N LEU A 204 32.68 23.57 33.52
CA LEU A 204 34.02 22.98 33.62
C LEU A 204 35.12 24.00 33.38
N ASP A 205 34.95 24.89 32.39
CA ASP A 205 35.90 25.97 32.12
C ASP A 205 36.07 26.88 33.35
N ALA A 206 34.96 27.33 33.95
CA ALA A 206 34.99 28.15 35.16
C ALA A 206 35.62 27.40 36.36
N GLY A 207 35.32 26.11 36.51
CA GLY A 207 35.89 25.27 37.57
C GLY A 207 37.40 25.04 37.42
N ILE A 208 37.89 24.86 36.19
CA ILE A 208 39.32 24.73 35.88
C ILE A 208 40.06 26.03 36.24
N GLU A 209 39.51 27.19 35.91
CA GLU A 209 40.11 28.49 36.27
C GLU A 209 40.16 28.72 37.78
N ALA A 210 39.09 28.38 38.51
CA ALA A 210 39.08 28.45 39.97
C ALA A 210 40.10 27.48 40.61
N ALA A 211 40.24 26.26 40.07
CA ALA A 211 41.22 25.27 40.53
C ALA A 211 42.66 25.74 40.31
N ARG A 212 42.93 26.40 39.17
CA ARG A 212 44.22 27.07 38.90
C ARG A 212 44.51 28.15 39.94
N GLY A 213 43.54 29.01 40.24
CA GLY A 213 43.67 30.10 41.22
C GLY A 213 43.88 29.64 42.67
N SER A 214 43.45 28.42 43.02
CA SER A 214 43.56 27.82 44.36
C SER A 214 44.78 26.90 44.53
N GLY A 215 45.64 26.80 43.51
CA GLY A 215 46.89 26.04 43.59
C GLY A 215 46.75 24.54 43.39
N ALA A 216 45.69 24.07 42.72
CA ALA A 216 45.54 22.65 42.38
C ALA A 216 46.70 22.16 41.48
N SER A 217 47.04 20.87 41.57
CA SER A 217 48.15 20.31 40.79
C SER A 217 47.86 20.39 39.28
N ALA A 218 48.91 20.70 38.50
CA ALA A 218 48.81 20.80 37.04
C ALA A 218 48.30 19.50 36.40
N GLU A 219 48.66 18.35 36.96
CA GLU A 219 48.19 17.04 36.50
C GLU A 219 46.66 16.88 36.67
N SER A 220 46.10 17.33 37.80
CA SER A 220 44.65 17.25 38.05
C SER A 220 43.87 18.17 37.10
N ILE A 221 44.39 19.37 36.87
CA ILE A 221 43.82 20.32 35.91
C ILE A 221 43.85 19.75 34.49
N ALA A 222 44.94 19.10 34.08
CA ALA A 222 45.05 18.49 32.75
C ALA A 222 44.03 17.36 32.54
N LYS A 223 43.78 16.53 33.55
CA LYS A 223 42.77 15.45 33.48
C LYS A 223 41.34 16.00 33.27
N ILE A 224 40.96 17.06 34.01
CA ILE A 224 39.65 17.70 33.88
C ILE A 224 39.52 18.41 32.53
N ALA A 225 40.60 19.09 32.09
CA ALA A 225 40.63 19.74 30.78
C ALA A 225 40.43 18.74 29.63
N GLY A 226 41.00 17.53 29.73
CA GLY A 226 40.78 16.47 28.75
C GLY A 226 39.30 16.08 28.60
N VAL A 227 38.58 15.89 29.72
CA VAL A 227 37.13 15.60 29.68
C VAL A 227 36.35 16.76 29.08
N ARG A 228 36.68 18.01 29.45
CA ARG A 228 36.07 19.22 28.89
C ARG A 228 36.31 19.29 27.37
N ASP A 229 37.51 18.95 26.89
CA ASP A 229 37.86 18.96 25.47
C ASP A 229 37.09 17.88 24.69
N GLU A 230 36.93 16.68 25.25
CA GLU A 230 36.10 15.61 24.66
C GLU A 230 34.62 16.03 24.55
N MET A 231 34.06 16.60 25.63
CA MET A 231 32.71 17.15 25.63
C MET A 231 32.57 18.30 24.62
N LYS A 232 33.59 19.13 24.43
CA LYS A 232 33.55 20.21 23.45
C LYS A 232 33.61 19.69 22.02
N ALA A 233 34.46 18.70 21.73
CA ALA A 233 34.60 18.10 20.40
C ALA A 233 33.27 17.54 19.86
N SER A 234 32.46 16.96 20.75
CA SER A 234 31.12 16.44 20.47
C SER A 234 30.09 17.49 20.01
N LEU A 235 30.32 18.78 20.33
CA LEU A 235 29.49 19.92 19.89
C LEU A 235 29.88 20.46 18.52
N GLU A 236 31.15 20.27 18.13
CA GLU A 236 31.78 20.86 16.94
C GLU A 236 31.77 19.91 15.73
N GLY A 237 31.87 18.59 15.97
CA GLY A 237 31.89 17.54 14.95
C GLY A 237 30.51 17.11 14.45
#